data_AF-A0A7X9MRL6-F1
#
_entry.id   AF-A0A7X9MRL6-F1
#
_cell.length_a   1.000
_cell.length_b   1.000
_cell.length_c   1.000
_cell.angle_alpha   90.00
_cell.angle_beta   90.00
_cell.angle_gamma   90.00
#
_symmetry.space_group_name_H-M   'P 1'
#
loop_
_entity.id
_entity.type
_entity.pdbx_description
1 polymer ?
#
loop_
_entity_poly.entity_id
_entity_poly.type
_entity_poly.pdbx_seq_one_letter_code
_entity_poly.pdbx_strand_id
1 'polypeptide(L)'
;MKRSKVLIFIISVIFLLCLVWILFPNKSAEVKSFNYEIEENNDDLIFEVNFQFINYTGDFSYATIVLDSFFYQRLKNPESVEPIFLNGLVSGSTTIIINKEDLTPDFIESLKSKERNPFRAISIGEEIIL
;
A
#
# COMPACT_ATOMS: atom_id res chain seq x y z
N MET A 1 -17.23 4.09 53.82
CA MET A 1 -16.77 2.89 53.05
C MET A 1 -17.50 2.67 51.72
N LYS A 2 -18.84 2.63 51.64
CA LYS A 2 -19.57 2.36 50.36
C LYS A 2 -19.25 3.35 49.22
N ARG A 3 -19.17 4.66 49.51
CA ARG A 3 -18.87 5.69 48.49
C ARG A 3 -17.49 5.56 47.84
N SER A 4 -16.48 5.14 48.60
CA SER A 4 -15.10 4.98 48.11
C SER A 4 -14.97 3.77 47.19
N LYS A 5 -15.69 2.67 47.46
CA LYS A 5 -15.74 1.49 46.56
C LYS A 5 -16.41 1.81 45.21
N VAL A 6 -17.46 2.63 45.23
CA VAL A 6 -18.13 3.09 44.00
C VAL A 6 -17.20 3.97 43.17
N LEU A 7 -16.46 4.88 43.80
CA LEU A 7 -15.50 5.74 43.11
C LEU A 7 -14.37 4.93 42.44
N ILE A 8 -13.81 3.95 43.16
CA ILE A 8 -12.76 3.06 42.61
C ILE A 8 -13.30 2.28 41.41
N PHE A 9 -14.53 1.75 41.51
CA PHE A 9 -15.16 1.04 40.39
C PHE A 9 -15.31 1.92 39.15
N ILE A 10 -15.76 3.17 39.31
CA ILE A 10 -15.88 4.12 38.19
C ILE A 10 -14.52 4.40 37.56
N ILE A 11 -13.47 4.64 38.36
CA ILE A 11 -12.12 4.88 37.86
C ILE A 11 -11.58 3.65 37.12
N SER A 12 -11.81 2.44 37.64
CA SER A 12 -11.41 1.20 36.96
C SER A 12 -12.13 1.01 35.62
N VAL A 13 -13.41 1.37 35.51
CA VAL A 13 -14.16 1.30 34.24
C VAL A 13 -13.64 2.32 33.24
N ILE A 14 -13.38 3.56 33.67
CA ILE A 14 -12.79 4.60 32.80
C ILE A 14 -11.41 4.17 32.32
N PHE A 15 -10.58 3.64 33.22
CA PHE A 15 -9.25 3.17 32.88
C PHE A 15 -9.29 2.01 31.88
N LEU A 16 -10.24 1.07 32.04
CA LEU A 16 -10.46 -0.02 31.09
C LEU A 16 -10.90 0.51 29.72
N LEU A 17 -11.78 1.50 29.67
CA LEU A 17 -12.21 2.14 28.41
C LEU A 17 -11.07 2.88 27.72
N CYS A 18 -10.21 3.58 28.47
CA CYS A 18 -9.01 4.21 27.93
C CYS A 18 -8.01 3.17 27.39
N LEU A 19 -7.79 2.06 28.10
CA LEU A 19 -6.94 0.97 27.63
C LEU A 19 -7.47 0.34 26.34
N VAL A 20 -8.78 0.13 26.25
CA VAL A 20 -9.45 -0.35 25.03
C VAL A 20 -9.20 0.61 23.87
N TRP A 21 -9.36 1.93 24.07
CA TRP A 21 -9.08 2.94 23.05
C TRP A 21 -7.61 2.98 22.59
N ILE A 22 -6.66 2.75 23.49
CA ILE A 22 -5.23 2.70 23.14
C ILE A 22 -4.88 1.40 22.40
N LEU A 23 -5.56 0.29 22.71
CA LEU A 23 -5.32 -1.03 22.12
C LEU A 23 -6.04 -1.26 20.79
N PHE A 24 -6.99 -0.39 20.42
CA PHE A 24 -7.56 -0.33 19.07
C PHE A 24 -6.86 0.81 18.31
N PRO A 25 -5.69 0.59 17.71
CA PRO A 25 -5.16 1.55 16.76
C PRO A 25 -6.17 1.66 15.61
N ASN A 26 -6.89 2.78 15.57
CA ASN A 26 -7.62 3.21 14.39
C ASN A 26 -6.58 3.51 13.33
N LYS A 27 -6.33 2.52 12.47
CA LYS A 27 -5.81 2.69 11.11
C LYS A 27 -5.67 1.30 10.51
N SER A 28 -6.22 1.13 9.32
CA SER A 28 -5.33 0.85 8.21
C SER A 28 -6.17 0.83 6.96
N ALA A 29 -5.84 1.70 6.00
CA ALA A 29 -6.14 1.31 4.64
C ALA A 29 -5.42 -0.03 4.36
N GLU A 30 -6.03 -0.87 3.54
CA GLU A 30 -5.63 -2.25 3.29
C GLU A 30 -5.50 -2.51 1.78
N VAL A 31 -4.54 -3.34 1.41
CA VAL A 31 -4.42 -3.90 0.07
C VAL A 31 -5.32 -5.13 -0.04
N LYS A 32 -6.46 -4.97 -0.69
CA LYS A 32 -7.44 -6.06 -0.83
C LYS A 32 -7.13 -6.97 -2.02
N SER A 33 -6.60 -6.41 -3.10
CA SER A 33 -5.98 -7.18 -4.18
C SER A 33 -4.89 -6.37 -4.87
N PHE A 34 -3.85 -7.08 -5.34
CA PHE A 34 -2.79 -6.52 -6.15
C PHE A 34 -2.25 -7.61 -7.06
N ASN A 35 -2.52 -7.51 -8.35
CA ASN A 35 -2.11 -8.46 -9.36
C ASN A 35 -1.37 -7.73 -10.46
N TYR A 36 -0.42 -8.41 -11.08
CA TYR A 36 0.25 -7.87 -12.25
C TYR A 36 0.57 -8.96 -13.26
N GLU A 37 0.63 -8.52 -14.52
CA GLU A 37 1.11 -9.26 -15.67
C GLU A 37 2.27 -8.51 -16.30
N ILE A 38 3.13 -9.25 -16.99
CA ILE A 38 4.34 -8.70 -17.59
C ILE A 38 4.35 -9.04 -19.07
N GLU A 39 4.32 -8.00 -19.90
CA GLU A 39 4.54 -8.11 -21.33
C GLU A 39 5.94 -7.61 -21.68
N GLU A 40 6.54 -8.26 -22.66
CA GLU A 40 7.88 -7.92 -23.14
C GLU A 40 7.80 -7.51 -24.60
N ASN A 41 8.23 -6.29 -24.88
CA ASN A 41 8.41 -5.77 -26.24
C ASN A 41 9.90 -5.62 -26.55
N ASN A 42 10.25 -5.11 -27.74
CA ASN A 42 11.65 -5.04 -28.19
C ASN A 42 12.56 -4.26 -27.23
N ASP A 43 12.11 -3.12 -26.74
CA ASP A 43 12.93 -2.21 -25.90
C ASP A 43 12.37 -2.07 -24.46
N ASP A 44 11.20 -2.64 -24.21
CA ASP A 44 10.42 -2.35 -23.01
C ASP A 44 9.92 -3.61 -22.32
N LEU A 45 9.87 -3.53 -20.99
CA LEU A 45 9.11 -4.44 -20.15
C LEU A 45 7.92 -3.65 -19.59
N ILE A 46 6.72 -4.17 -19.81
CA ILE A 46 5.45 -3.52 -19.48
C ILE A 46 4.81 -4.32 -18.35
N PHE A 47 4.61 -3.68 -17.20
CA PHE A 47 3.85 -4.26 -16.10
C PHE A 47 2.43 -3.71 -16.14
N GLU A 48 1.47 -4.58 -16.39
CA GLU A 48 0.06 -4.24 -16.25
C GLU A 48 -0.37 -4.57 -14.83
N VAL A 49 -0.60 -3.54 -14.02
CA VAL A 49 -0.92 -3.68 -12.60
C VAL A 49 -2.39 -3.40 -12.38
N ASN A 50 -3.08 -4.34 -11.72
CA ASN A 50 -4.46 -4.21 -11.28
C ASN A 50 -4.51 -4.23 -9.76
N PHE A 51 -5.19 -3.25 -9.16
CA PHE A 51 -5.21 -3.08 -7.72
C PHE A 51 -6.60 -2.79 -7.17
N GLN A 52 -6.80 -3.19 -5.92
CA GLN A 52 -7.94 -2.83 -5.10
C GLN A 52 -7.44 -2.48 -3.69
N PHE A 53 -7.65 -1.23 -3.29
CA PHE A 53 -7.34 -0.70 -1.97
C PHE A 53 -8.62 -0.34 -1.24
N ILE A 54 -8.64 -0.50 0.07
CA ILE A 54 -9.78 -0.11 0.90
C ILE A 54 -9.30 0.75 2.05
N ASN A 55 -9.90 1.92 2.23
CA ASN A 55 -9.73 2.73 3.43
C ASN A 55 -10.96 2.57 4.32
N TYR A 56 -10.76 2.01 5.52
CA TYR A 56 -11.82 1.87 6.53
C TYR A 56 -11.99 3.12 7.39
N THR A 57 -11.10 4.12 7.24
CA THR A 57 -11.17 5.39 7.94
C THR A 57 -11.81 6.47 7.05
N GLY A 58 -12.39 7.50 7.66
CA GLY A 58 -12.84 8.71 6.97
C GLY A 58 -11.70 9.70 6.68
N ASP A 59 -10.47 9.36 7.05
CA ASP A 59 -9.30 10.23 6.90
C ASP A 59 -8.75 10.11 5.48
N PHE A 60 -8.29 11.23 4.90
CA PHE A 60 -7.63 11.24 3.61
C PHE A 60 -6.33 10.45 3.67
N SER A 61 -6.30 9.33 2.96
CA SER A 61 -5.15 8.43 2.86
C SER A 61 -4.72 8.30 1.40
N TYR A 62 -3.51 7.82 1.17
CA TYR A 62 -3.03 7.49 -0.17
C TYR A 62 -2.32 6.14 -0.16
N ALA A 63 -2.32 5.46 -1.30
CA ALA A 63 -1.53 4.26 -1.56
C ALA A 63 -0.46 4.57 -2.61
N THR A 64 0.77 4.10 -2.41
CA THR A 64 1.85 4.21 -3.40
C THR A 64 2.35 2.82 -3.76
N ILE A 65 2.42 2.53 -5.06
CA ILE A 65 3.00 1.30 -5.59
C ILE A 65 4.51 1.48 -5.61
N VAL A 66 5.24 0.71 -4.78
CA VAL A 66 6.69 0.86 -4.65
C VAL A 66 7.40 -0.24 -5.41
N LEU A 67 8.14 0.16 -6.45
CA LEU A 67 9.01 -0.74 -7.22
C LEU A 67 10.32 -1.00 -6.46
N ASP A 68 11.05 -2.04 -6.86
CA ASP A 68 12.46 -2.12 -6.47
C ASP A 68 13.21 -0.89 -6.99
N SER A 69 14.11 -0.34 -6.18
CA SER A 69 15.01 0.78 -6.50
C SER A 69 15.67 0.69 -7.88
N PHE A 70 16.00 -0.53 -8.31
CA PHE A 70 16.57 -0.82 -9.60
C PHE A 70 15.69 -0.39 -10.79
N PHE A 71 14.36 -0.49 -10.64
CA PHE A 71 13.40 -0.19 -11.70
C PHE A 71 13.08 1.30 -11.83
N TYR A 72 13.16 2.06 -10.73
CA TYR A 72 12.88 3.50 -10.77
C TYR A 72 13.80 4.27 -11.74
N GLN A 73 15.05 3.82 -11.89
CA GLN A 73 16.02 4.45 -12.80
C GLN A 73 15.72 4.17 -14.28
N ARG A 74 14.88 3.18 -14.57
CA ARG A 74 14.56 2.70 -15.92
C ARG A 74 13.13 3.05 -16.34
N LEU A 75 12.38 3.68 -15.46
CA LEU A 75 10.98 3.97 -15.65
C LEU A 75 10.79 5.02 -16.76
N LYS A 76 9.96 4.71 -17.76
CA LYS A 76 9.65 5.64 -18.85
C LYS A 76 8.47 6.56 -18.52
N ASN A 77 7.63 6.17 -17.57
CA ASN A 77 6.38 6.84 -17.22
C ASN A 77 6.21 7.00 -15.68
N PRO A 78 6.90 7.97 -15.05
CA PRO A 78 6.89 8.18 -13.58
C PRO A 78 5.51 8.42 -12.97
N GLU A 79 4.58 8.96 -13.74
CA GLU A 79 3.20 9.16 -13.34
C GLU A 79 2.48 7.86 -12.98
N SER A 80 2.91 6.72 -13.53
CA SER A 80 2.28 5.40 -13.32
C SER A 80 2.41 4.88 -11.88
N VAL A 81 3.33 5.43 -11.09
CA VAL A 81 3.61 5.05 -9.69
C VAL A 81 3.32 6.19 -8.71
N GLU A 82 2.63 7.24 -9.16
CA GLU A 82 2.20 8.33 -8.29
C GLU A 82 1.23 7.85 -7.19
N PRO A 83 1.14 8.60 -6.08
CA PRO A 83 0.19 8.30 -5.02
C PRO A 83 -1.26 8.24 -5.50
N ILE A 84 -1.96 7.18 -5.11
CA ILE A 84 -3.38 6.95 -5.39
C ILE A 84 -4.16 7.34 -4.15
N PHE A 85 -4.91 8.43 -4.22
CA PHE A 85 -5.74 8.89 -3.10
C PHE A 85 -6.89 7.91 -2.83
N LEU A 86 -7.07 7.58 -1.55
CA LEU A 86 -8.02 6.61 -1.07
C LEU A 86 -9.23 7.29 -0.44
N ASN A 87 -10.40 7.12 -1.06
CA ASN A 87 -11.68 7.50 -0.50
C ASN A 87 -12.61 6.27 -0.47
N GLY A 88 -12.58 5.52 0.63
CA GLY A 88 -13.25 4.22 0.73
C GLY A 88 -12.58 3.14 -0.12
N LEU A 89 -13.36 2.42 -0.92
CA LEU A 89 -12.86 1.37 -1.82
C LEU A 89 -12.41 1.99 -3.15
N VAL A 90 -11.12 1.87 -3.47
CA VAL A 90 -10.55 2.32 -4.75
C VAL A 90 -10.07 1.10 -5.52
N SER A 91 -10.56 0.95 -6.75
CA SER A 91 -10.08 -0.07 -7.68
C SER A 91 -9.58 0.62 -8.93
N GLY A 92 -8.50 0.11 -9.51
CA GLY A 92 -7.91 0.71 -10.69
C GLY A 92 -6.84 -0.18 -11.31
N SER A 93 -6.29 0.33 -12.40
CA SER A 93 -5.14 -0.25 -13.05
C SER A 93 -4.14 0.83 -13.43
N THR A 94 -2.88 0.45 -13.51
CA THR A 94 -1.80 1.30 -14.01
C THR A 94 -0.85 0.47 -14.85
N THR A 95 -0.31 1.08 -15.89
CA THR A 95 0.69 0.46 -16.77
C THR A 95 2.03 1.06 -16.42
N ILE A 96 2.97 0.25 -15.96
CA ILE A 96 4.33 0.68 -15.65
C ILE A 96 5.24 0.21 -16.78
N ILE A 97 5.99 1.14 -17.38
CA ILE A 97 6.87 0.85 -18.51
C ILE A 97 8.30 1.08 -18.05
N ILE A 98 9.14 0.05 -18.14
CA ILE A 98 10.58 0.19 -17.90
C ILE A 98 11.35 -0.08 -19.18
N ASN A 99 12.40 0.71 -19.41
CA ASN A 99 13.42 0.39 -20.39
C ASN A 99 14.12 -0.90 -19.95
N LYS A 100 14.12 -1.92 -20.82
CA LYS A 100 14.79 -3.21 -20.54
C LYS A 100 16.24 -3.25 -21.01
N GLU A 101 16.78 -2.15 -21.53
CA GLU A 101 18.20 -2.00 -21.85
C GLU A 101 19.06 -2.43 -20.64
N ASP A 102 20.04 -3.29 -20.92
CA ASP A 102 20.94 -3.93 -19.95
C ASP A 102 20.30 -4.96 -18.99
N LEU A 103 19.02 -5.33 -19.16
CA LEU A 103 18.45 -6.48 -18.46
C LEU A 103 18.84 -7.77 -19.16
N THR A 104 19.33 -8.75 -18.40
CA THR A 104 19.62 -10.07 -18.96
C THR A 104 18.32 -10.82 -19.28
N PRO A 105 18.30 -11.65 -20.33
CA PRO A 105 17.13 -12.48 -20.65
C PRO A 105 16.67 -13.36 -19.46
N ASP A 106 17.62 -13.96 -18.72
CA ASP A 106 17.31 -14.76 -17.54
C ASP A 106 16.61 -13.95 -16.45
N PHE A 107 17.00 -12.68 -16.28
CA PHE A 107 16.36 -11.79 -15.32
C PHE A 107 14.93 -11.45 -15.74
N ILE A 108 14.73 -11.12 -17.01
CA ILE A 108 13.40 -10.85 -17.57
C ILE A 108 12.50 -12.07 -17.40
N GLU A 109 13.00 -13.26 -17.70
CA GLU A 109 12.24 -14.49 -17.53
C GLU A 109 11.89 -14.75 -16.06
N SER A 110 12.81 -14.49 -15.12
CA SER A 110 12.53 -14.60 -13.68
C SER A 110 11.44 -13.64 -13.18
N LEU A 111 11.28 -12.48 -13.83
CA LEU A 111 10.19 -11.56 -13.55
C LEU A 111 8.87 -12.10 -14.11
N LYS A 112 8.87 -12.53 -15.38
CA LYS A 112 7.67 -13.05 -16.08
C LYS A 112 7.13 -14.33 -15.42
N SER A 113 8.02 -15.21 -14.95
CA SER A 113 7.68 -16.41 -14.19
C SER A 113 7.24 -16.13 -12.75
N LYS A 114 7.31 -14.86 -12.30
CA LYS A 114 7.01 -14.40 -10.94
C LYS A 114 7.91 -15.00 -9.85
N GLU A 115 9.05 -15.59 -10.23
CA GLU A 115 10.09 -16.00 -9.28
C GLU A 115 10.71 -14.78 -8.57
N ARG A 116 10.82 -13.66 -9.28
CA ARG A 116 11.22 -12.38 -8.71
C ARG A 116 10.06 -11.38 -8.76
N ASN A 117 9.72 -10.81 -7.61
CA ASN A 117 8.73 -9.74 -7.52
C ASN A 117 9.38 -8.37 -7.82
N PRO A 118 8.93 -7.62 -8.84
CA PRO A 118 9.45 -6.28 -9.13
C PRO A 118 8.96 -5.21 -8.14
N PHE A 119 7.94 -5.52 -7.33
CA PHE A 119 7.35 -4.64 -6.34
C PHE A 119 7.92 -4.94 -4.95
N ARG A 120 8.35 -3.89 -4.25
CA ARG A 120 8.90 -3.98 -2.89
C ARG A 120 7.81 -3.88 -1.83
N ALA A 121 6.90 -2.93 -1.99
CA ALA A 121 5.86 -2.65 -1.02
C ALA A 121 4.69 -1.90 -1.66
N ILE A 122 3.59 -1.83 -0.93
CA ILE A 122 2.53 -0.85 -1.15
C ILE A 122 2.49 -0.02 0.12
N SER A 123 2.83 1.26 0.01
CA SER A 123 2.86 2.15 1.16
C SER A 123 1.51 2.84 1.29
N ILE A 124 0.92 2.79 2.47
CA ILE A 124 -0.33 3.47 2.78
C ILE A 124 0.01 4.58 3.77
N GLY A 125 -0.15 5.82 3.32
CA GLY A 125 0.16 7.02 4.10
C GLY A 125 -1.09 7.85 4.37
N GLU A 126 -0.99 8.73 5.35
CA GLU A 126 -1.99 9.75 5.62
C GLU A 126 -1.58 11.04 4.92
N GLU A 127 -2.54 11.73 4.33
CA GLU A 127 -2.29 13.05 3.78
C GLU A 127 -2.03 14.04 4.94
N ILE A 128 -0.83 14.61 4.98
CA ILE A 128 -0.53 15.70 5.90
C ILE A 128 -1.08 16.98 5.26
N ILE A 129 -2.25 17.42 5.72
CA ILE A 129 -2.78 18.74 5.37
C ILE A 129 -1.88 19.77 6.07
N LEU A 130 -1.09 20.52 5.29
CA LEU A 130 -0.27 21.65 5.76
C LEU A 130 -1.09 22.95 5.88
#